data_AF-A0A7C6EGE3-F1
#
_entry.id   AF-A0A7C6EGE3-F1
#
_cell.length_a   1.000
_cell.length_b   1.000
_cell.length_c   1.000
_cell.angle_alpha   90.00
_cell.angle_beta   90.00
_cell.angle_gamma   90.00
#
_symmetry.space_group_name_H-M   'P 1'
#
loop_
_entity.id
_entity.type
_entity.pdbx_description
1 polymer ?
#
loop_
_entity_poly.entity_id
_entity_poly.type
_entity_poly.pdbx_seq_one_letter_code
_entity_poly.pdbx_strand_id
1 'polypeptide(L)'
;MIYRTTKKDFEFFKKECEYWLKRLELSDWQVYYDHQKLHNCFSRIALSKGNIATITLSTELDMLAEKDIKEKIKNTAKHEVLHILLSSFVDTIREAEEKEEEKLIHKLIKILK
;
A
#
# COMPACT_ATOMS: atom_id res chain seq x y z
N MET A 1 18.15 13.98 -4.97
CA MET A 1 17.56 14.88 -6.01
C MET A 1 16.07 14.85 -5.77
N ILE A 2 15.42 16.01 -5.64
CA ILE A 2 13.98 16.05 -5.37
C ILE A 2 13.23 15.91 -6.69
N TYR A 3 12.47 14.82 -6.82
CA TYR A 3 11.51 14.64 -7.90
C TYR A 3 10.14 15.11 -7.44
N ARG A 4 9.40 15.79 -8.32
CA ARG A 4 8.03 16.24 -8.03
C ARG A 4 7.04 15.32 -8.74
N THR A 5 6.23 14.60 -7.99
CA THR A 5 5.23 13.71 -8.58
C THR A 5 4.15 14.50 -9.29
N THR A 6 3.78 14.01 -10.47
CA THR A 6 2.72 14.58 -11.28
C THR A 6 1.39 13.90 -10.98
N LYS A 7 0.29 14.47 -11.50
CA LYS A 7 -1.02 13.79 -11.49
C LYS A 7 -0.97 12.43 -12.20
N LYS A 8 -0.14 12.28 -13.25
CA LYS A 8 0.00 11.00 -13.96
C LYS A 8 0.67 9.95 -13.07
N ASP A 9 1.67 10.35 -12.30
CA ASP A 9 2.34 9.48 -11.34
C ASP A 9 1.39 9.05 -10.22
N PHE A 10 0.55 9.98 -9.75
CA PHE A 10 -0.47 9.69 -8.75
C PHE A 10 -1.55 8.73 -9.28
N GLU A 11 -2.06 8.94 -10.50
CA GLU A 11 -3.01 8.00 -11.11
C GLU A 11 -2.39 6.63 -11.38
N PHE A 12 -1.10 6.59 -11.71
CA PHE A 12 -0.36 5.34 -11.83
C PHE A 12 -0.22 4.63 -10.47
N PHE A 13 0.15 5.37 -9.42
CA PHE A 13 0.21 4.87 -8.05
C PHE A 13 -1.12 4.26 -7.58
N LYS A 14 -2.25 4.95 -7.84
CA LYS A 14 -3.59 4.41 -7.53
C LYS A 14 -3.84 3.09 -8.23
N LYS A 15 -3.57 3.02 -9.54
CA LYS A 15 -3.76 1.78 -10.32
C LYS A 15 -2.95 0.62 -9.76
N GLU A 16 -1.72 0.87 -9.32
CA GLU A 16 -0.89 -0.15 -8.68
C GLU A 16 -1.45 -0.56 -7.31
N CYS A 17 -1.96 0.37 -6.51
CA CYS A 17 -2.65 0.04 -5.25
C CYS A 17 -3.87 -0.83 -5.49
N GLU A 18 -4.76 -0.44 -6.42
CA GLU A 18 -5.95 -1.19 -6.80
C GLU A 18 -5.63 -2.59 -7.32
N TYR A 19 -4.55 -2.72 -8.09
CA TYR A 19 -4.05 -4.01 -8.54
C TYR A 19 -3.72 -4.93 -7.36
N TRP A 20 -2.97 -4.43 -6.36
CA TRP A 20 -2.59 -5.23 -5.20
C TRP A 20 -3.76 -5.51 -4.26
N LEU A 21 -4.67 -4.55 -4.04
CA LEU A 21 -5.90 -4.75 -3.27
C LEU A 21 -6.74 -5.91 -3.85
N LYS A 22 -6.90 -5.91 -5.18
CA LYS A 22 -7.60 -6.99 -5.89
C LYS A 22 -6.82 -8.30 -5.80
N ARG A 23 -5.51 -8.29 -6.05
CA ARG A 23 -4.66 -9.50 -6.03
C ARG A 23 -4.64 -10.18 -4.66
N LEU A 24 -4.67 -9.39 -3.59
CA LEU A 24 -4.63 -9.85 -2.19
C LEU A 24 -6.01 -10.05 -1.58
N GLU A 25 -7.09 -9.92 -2.36
CA GLU A 25 -8.47 -10.12 -1.90
C GLU A 25 -8.78 -9.28 -0.65
N LEU A 26 -8.53 -7.97 -0.74
CA LEU A 26 -8.81 -6.96 0.27
C LEU A 26 -10.02 -6.08 -0.14
N SER A 27 -11.01 -6.69 -0.79
CA SER A 27 -12.17 -5.98 -1.35
C SER A 27 -13.14 -5.43 -0.31
N ASP A 28 -13.01 -5.88 0.93
CA ASP A 28 -13.75 -5.40 2.10
C ASP A 28 -13.18 -4.10 2.68
N TRP A 29 -12.01 -3.65 2.20
CA TRP A 29 -11.41 -2.38 2.59
C TRP A 29 -11.92 -1.21 1.74
N GLN A 30 -12.29 -0.12 2.41
CA GLN A 30 -12.56 1.16 1.78
C GLN A 30 -11.28 1.99 1.74
N VAL A 31 -10.66 2.10 0.57
CA VAL A 31 -9.39 2.79 0.39
C VAL A 31 -9.58 4.14 -0.30
N TYR A 32 -9.10 5.20 0.34
CA TYR A 32 -9.03 6.55 -0.20
C TYR A 32 -7.60 6.90 -0.57
N TYR A 33 -7.45 7.83 -1.52
CA TYR A 33 -6.15 8.25 -2.03
C TYR A 33 -6.00 9.76 -1.96
N ASP A 34 -4.84 10.20 -1.49
CA ASP A 34 -4.49 11.63 -1.40
C ASP A 34 -3.11 11.92 -2.02
N HIS A 35 -2.91 13.15 -2.48
CA HIS A 35 -1.69 13.61 -3.16
C HIS A 35 -1.28 14.98 -2.62
N GLN A 36 -0.42 14.97 -1.62
CA GLN A 36 0.03 16.17 -0.92
C GLN A 36 1.49 16.07 -0.48
N LYS A 37 2.07 17.16 0.01
CA LYS A 37 3.44 17.16 0.49
C LYS A 37 3.55 16.39 1.80
N LEU A 38 4.41 15.38 1.84
CA LEU A 38 4.74 14.66 3.07
C LEU A 38 6.14 15.03 3.55
N HIS A 39 6.33 15.07 4.86
CA HIS A 39 7.64 15.26 5.48
C HIS A 39 8.35 13.91 5.64
N ASN A 40 9.53 13.78 5.01
CA ASN A 40 10.47 12.66 5.16
C ASN A 40 9.93 11.27 4.76
N CYS A 41 8.82 11.18 4.03
CA CYS A 41 8.35 9.91 3.48
C CYS A 41 7.82 10.07 2.06
N PHE A 42 7.91 8.98 1.29
CA PHE A 42 7.43 8.90 -0.08
C PHE A 42 5.90 8.77 -0.12
N SER A 43 5.36 8.04 0.85
CA SER A 43 3.94 7.77 1.04
C SER A 43 3.65 7.61 2.52
N ARG A 44 2.37 7.61 2.85
CA ARG A 44 1.87 7.34 4.19
C ARG A 44 0.52 6.65 4.10
N ILE A 45 0.30 5.68 4.96
CA ILE A 45 -1.02 5.12 5.21
C ILE A 45 -1.57 5.58 6.57
N ALA A 46 -2.85 5.91 6.60
CA ALA A 46 -3.64 6.07 7.80
C ALA A 46 -4.75 5.03 7.81
N LEU A 47 -4.79 4.21 8.86
CA LEU A 47 -5.80 3.18 9.07
C LEU A 47 -6.83 3.68 10.08
N SER A 48 -8.10 3.38 9.84
CA SER A 48 -9.22 3.70 10.73
C SER A 48 -10.04 2.45 10.99
N LYS A 49 -10.87 2.49 12.05
CA LYS A 49 -11.80 1.40 12.37
C LYS A 49 -12.75 1.15 11.19
N GLY A 50 -13.11 -0.12 11.00
CA GLY A 50 -14.06 -0.55 9.95
C GLY A 50 -13.44 -0.74 8.57
N ASN A 51 -12.18 -1.21 8.52
CA ASN A 51 -11.45 -1.48 7.27
C ASN A 51 -11.36 -0.26 6.34
N ILE A 52 -11.15 0.93 6.91
CA ILE A 52 -10.98 2.17 6.16
C ILE A 52 -9.49 2.53 6.15
N ALA A 53 -8.95 2.78 4.97
CA ALA A 53 -7.57 3.24 4.79
C ALA A 53 -7.51 4.51 3.93
N THR A 54 -6.58 5.41 4.25
CA THR A 54 -6.21 6.51 3.35
C THR A 54 -4.72 6.40 3.02
N ILE A 55 -4.40 6.23 1.75
CA ILE A 55 -3.03 6.16 1.24
C ILE A 55 -2.68 7.51 0.60
N THR A 56 -1.67 8.18 1.16
CA THR A 56 -1.20 9.46 0.66
C THR A 56 0.13 9.27 -0.08
N LEU A 57 0.21 9.74 -1.33
CA LEU A 57 1.46 9.85 -2.08
C LEU A 57 2.04 11.26 -1.89
N SER A 58 3.36 11.35 -1.65
CA SER A 58 4.03 12.64 -1.52
C SER A 58 4.14 13.36 -2.86
N THR A 59 3.90 14.68 -2.88
CA THR A 59 4.20 15.54 -4.03
C THR A 59 5.70 15.74 -4.28
N GLU A 60 6.53 15.41 -3.29
CA GLU A 60 7.99 15.56 -3.32
C GLU A 60 8.65 14.25 -2.90
N LEU A 61 9.53 13.74 -3.75
CA LEU A 61 10.21 12.47 -3.56
C LEU A 61 11.71 12.69 -3.53
N ASP A 62 12.36 12.13 -2.53
CA ASP A 62 13.81 12.07 -2.53
C ASP A 62 14.29 10.82 -3.27
N MET A 63 14.88 11.03 -4.46
CA MET A 63 15.32 9.95 -5.35
C MET A 63 16.75 9.48 -5.06
N LEU A 64 17.26 9.62 -3.83
CA LEU A 64 18.67 9.33 -3.50
C LEU A 64 19.12 7.89 -3.77
N ALA A 65 18.20 6.93 -3.89
CA ALA A 65 18.53 5.50 -4.02
C ALA A 65 17.98 4.80 -5.28
N GLU A 66 17.13 5.44 -6.08
CA GLU A 66 16.40 4.75 -7.16
C GLU A 66 16.54 5.44 -8.52
N LYS A 67 16.84 4.63 -9.55
CA LYS A 67 17.06 5.10 -10.92
C LYS A 67 15.77 5.23 -11.73
N ASP A 68 14.70 4.52 -11.35
CA ASP A 68 13.41 4.52 -12.06
C ASP A 68 12.27 4.90 -11.13
N ILE A 69 11.67 6.06 -11.41
CA ILE A 69 10.51 6.59 -10.69
C ILE A 69 9.29 5.66 -10.77
N LYS A 70 9.07 4.98 -11.90
CA LYS A 70 7.91 4.10 -12.04
C LYS A 70 8.03 2.88 -11.15
N GLU A 71 9.22 2.30 -11.10
CA GLU A 71 9.50 1.17 -10.23
C GLU A 71 9.38 1.56 -8.75
N LYS A 72 9.86 2.76 -8.40
CA LYS A 72 9.66 3.33 -7.07
C LYS A 72 8.18 3.44 -6.71
N ILE A 73 7.36 3.99 -7.61
CA ILE A 73 5.92 4.13 -7.42
C ILE A 73 5.25 2.77 -7.22
N LYS A 74 5.60 1.76 -8.03
CA LYS A 74 5.07 0.40 -7.91
C LYS A 74 5.41 -0.25 -6.57
N ASN A 75 6.68 -0.22 -6.18
CA ASN A 75 7.15 -0.82 -4.94
C ASN A 75 6.52 -0.13 -3.72
N THR A 76 6.33 1.18 -3.80
CA THR A 76 5.63 1.93 -2.77
C THR A 76 4.15 1.56 -2.70
N ALA A 77 3.44 1.52 -3.84
CA ALA A 77 2.03 1.12 -3.86
C ALA A 77 1.83 -0.27 -3.24
N LYS A 78 2.71 -1.21 -3.60
CA LYS A 78 2.76 -2.54 -2.99
C LYS A 78 2.97 -2.44 -1.46
N HIS A 79 3.95 -1.68 -1.01
CA HIS A 79 4.27 -1.51 0.42
C HIS A 79 3.06 -1.01 1.23
N GLU A 80 2.36 0.00 0.73
CA GLU A 80 1.19 0.56 1.45
C GLU A 80 0.03 -0.44 1.52
N VAL A 81 -0.23 -1.20 0.46
CA VAL A 81 -1.25 -2.26 0.49
C VAL A 81 -0.85 -3.42 1.42
N LEU A 82 0.45 -3.69 1.59
CA LEU A 82 0.90 -4.67 2.58
C LEU A 82 0.66 -4.22 4.03
N HIS A 83 0.69 -2.92 4.33
CA HIS A 83 0.25 -2.44 5.64
C HIS A 83 -1.23 -2.71 5.89
N ILE A 84 -2.08 -2.56 4.85
CA ILE A 84 -3.50 -2.92 4.93
C ILE A 84 -3.66 -4.41 5.23
N LEU A 85 -2.95 -5.26 4.45
CA LEU A 85 -2.96 -6.70 4.65
C LEU A 85 -2.54 -7.05 6.08
N LEU A 86 -1.43 -6.52 6.57
CA LEU A 86 -0.95 -6.80 7.91
C LEU A 86 -1.95 -6.33 8.98
N SER A 87 -2.57 -5.16 8.80
CA SER A 87 -3.60 -4.66 9.72
C SER A 87 -4.77 -5.63 9.83
N SER A 88 -5.23 -6.22 8.72
CA SER A 88 -6.35 -7.18 8.77
C SER A 88 -6.00 -8.48 9.51
N PHE A 89 -4.71 -8.76 9.72
CA PHE A 89 -4.26 -9.97 10.42
C PHE A 89 -3.79 -9.71 11.84
N VAL A 90 -3.30 -8.52 12.18
CA VAL A 90 -2.89 -8.21 13.57
C VAL A 90 -4.08 -8.31 14.53
N ASP A 91 -5.28 -7.91 14.08
CA ASP A 91 -6.51 -8.07 14.86
C ASP A 91 -6.89 -9.56 15.00
N THR A 92 -6.71 -10.34 13.93
CA THR A 92 -7.06 -11.77 13.87
C THR A 92 -6.08 -12.70 14.61
N ILE A 93 -4.79 -12.39 14.58
CA ILE A 93 -3.73 -13.18 15.22
C ILE A 93 -3.85 -13.13 16.76
N ARG A 94 -4.39 -12.04 17.30
CA ARG A 94 -4.68 -11.95 18.74
C ARG A 94 -5.79 -12.91 19.19
N GLU A 95 -6.61 -13.39 18.26
CA GLU A 95 -7.75 -14.29 18.50
C GLU A 95 -7.56 -15.67 17.85
N ALA A 96 -6.35 -15.98 17.35
CA ALA A 96 -6.11 -16.92 16.24
C ALA A 96 -6.78 -18.31 16.33
N GLU A 97 -7.55 -18.63 15.27
CA GLU A 97 -7.89 -19.97 14.79
C GLU A 97 -6.99 -20.33 13.58
N GLU A 98 -6.56 -21.59 13.44
CA GLU A 98 -5.67 -22.09 12.36
C GLU A 98 -6.07 -21.66 10.94
N LYS A 99 -7.36 -21.44 10.68
CA LYS A 99 -7.89 -21.08 9.36
C LYS A 99 -7.44 -19.69 8.88
N GLU A 100 -7.22 -18.76 9.80
CA GLU A 100 -6.84 -17.39 9.44
C GLU A 100 -5.35 -17.29 9.11
N GLU A 101 -4.52 -18.08 9.79
CA GLU A 101 -3.11 -18.24 9.44
C GLU A 101 -2.94 -18.78 8.00
N GLU A 102 -3.69 -19.82 7.65
CA GLU A 102 -3.63 -20.42 6.31
C GLU A 102 -4.06 -19.42 5.22
N LYS A 103 -5.04 -18.55 5.49
CA LYS A 103 -5.41 -17.45 4.58
C LYS A 103 -4.28 -16.44 4.40
N LEU A 104 -3.58 -16.08 5.47
CA LEU A 104 -2.42 -15.18 5.39
C LEU A 104 -1.32 -15.80 4.52
N ILE A 105 -0.98 -17.07 4.75
CA ILE A 105 0.04 -17.80 3.98
C ILE A 105 -0.32 -17.78 2.48
N HIS A 106 -1.56 -18.08 2.12
CA HIS A 106 -2.02 -18.00 0.73
C HIS A 106 -1.83 -16.61 0.11
N LYS A 107 -2.15 -15.54 0.85
CA LYS A 107 -1.95 -14.15 0.40
C LYS A 107 -0.45 -13.81 0.28
N LEU A 108 0.40 -14.28 1.20
CA LEU A 108 1.85 -14.10 1.14
C LEU A 108 2.49 -14.83 -0.05
N ILE A 109 2.04 -16.05 -0.38
CA ILE A 109 2.49 -16.79 -1.56
C ILE A 109 2.21 -16.01 -2.85
N LYS A 110 1.07 -15.30 -2.94
CA LYS A 110 0.74 -14.45 -4.09
C LYS A 110 1.70 -13.27 -4.26
N ILE A 111 2.46 -12.89 -3.23
CA ILE A 111 3.46 -11.81 -3.29
C ILE A 111 4.81 -12.34 -3.81
N LEU A 112 5.13 -13.60 -3.54
CA LEU A 112 6.41 -14.25 -3.86
C LEU A 112 6.45 -14.83 -5.30
N LYS A 113 5.29 -14.94 -5.95
CA LYS A 113 5.12 -15.40 -7.34
C LYS A 113 4.96 -14.24 -8.31
#